data_AF-A0A0P7FVK0-F1
#
_entry.id   AF-A0A0P7FVK0-F1
#
_cell.length_a   1.000
_cell.length_b   1.000
_cell.length_c   1.000
_cell.angle_alpha   90.00
_cell.angle_beta   90.00
_cell.angle_gamma   90.00
#
_symmetry.space_group_name_H-M   'P 1'
#
loop_
_entity.id
_entity.type
_entity.pdbx_description
1 polymer ?
#
loop_
_entity_poly.entity_id
_entity_poly.type
_entity_poly.pdbx_seq_one_letter_code
_entity_poly.pdbx_strand_id
1 'polypeptide(L)'
;MGAAMAHLFVYGFMNTGAFLFVALAENWGVGRRFEDYNGLGAEKPFAAVAMTAFLFSLAGVPPLGGFFSKLFLFAGAVEAGLWWLVVIAVINSSLSLFYYSRVVRALWFEEGEHDLGSAPTALYAALAIALIGTVLLLPGFGPVIETAQEAATALFA
;
A
#
# COMPACT_ATOMS: atom_id res chain seq x y z
N MET A 1 19.41 9.10 3.67
CA MET A 1 19.09 8.58 2.33
C MET A 1 18.65 7.12 2.34
N GLY A 2 19.32 6.21 3.05
CA GLY A 2 18.89 4.80 3.14
C GLY A 2 17.43 4.61 3.58
N ALA A 3 16.96 5.34 4.58
CA ALA A 3 15.54 5.30 4.99
C ALA A 3 14.55 5.69 3.88
N ALA A 4 14.91 6.65 3.02
CA ALA A 4 14.09 7.03 1.87
C ALA A 4 14.07 5.95 0.79
N MET A 5 15.22 5.29 0.52
CA MET A 5 15.29 4.16 -0.41
C MET A 5 14.46 2.97 0.08
N ALA A 6 14.59 2.61 1.35
CA ALA A 6 13.77 1.57 1.98
C ALA A 6 12.28 1.90 1.89
N HIS A 7 11.91 3.17 2.16
CA HIS A 7 10.53 3.62 2.02
C HIS A 7 10.02 3.51 0.59
N LEU A 8 10.78 3.95 -0.42
CA LEU A 8 10.38 3.86 -1.83
C LEU A 8 10.21 2.41 -2.30
N PHE A 9 11.09 1.50 -1.85
CA PHE A 9 10.98 0.08 -2.17
C PHE A 9 9.67 -0.52 -1.62
N VAL A 10 9.39 -0.27 -0.35
CA VAL A 10 8.17 -0.69 0.33
C VAL A 10 6.93 -0.06 -0.32
N TYR A 11 6.99 1.23 -0.62
CA TYR A 11 5.94 2.00 -1.29
C TYR A 11 5.62 1.45 -2.69
N GLY A 12 6.63 0.99 -3.43
CA GLY A 12 6.47 0.40 -4.75
C GLY A 12 5.51 -0.79 -4.75
N PHE A 13 5.72 -1.77 -3.88
CA PHE A 13 4.85 -2.95 -3.78
C PHE A 13 3.39 -2.59 -3.49
N MET A 14 3.16 -1.65 -2.57
CA MET A 14 1.80 -1.27 -2.16
C MET A 14 1.05 -0.54 -3.26
N ASN A 15 1.71 0.40 -3.95
CA ASN A 15 1.09 1.12 -5.05
C ASN A 15 0.83 0.20 -6.24
N THR A 16 1.82 -0.61 -6.63
CA THR A 16 1.65 -1.59 -7.70
C THR A 16 0.48 -2.53 -7.39
N GLY A 17 0.40 -3.03 -6.15
CA GLY A 17 -0.72 -3.86 -5.70
C GLY A 17 -2.08 -3.16 -5.81
N ALA A 18 -2.18 -1.92 -5.34
CA ALA A 18 -3.42 -1.14 -5.43
C ALA A 18 -3.83 -0.87 -6.89
N PHE A 19 -2.89 -0.55 -7.77
CA PHE A 19 -3.18 -0.36 -9.20
C PHE A 19 -3.54 -1.66 -9.90
N LEU A 20 -2.95 -2.80 -9.52
CA LEU A 20 -3.35 -4.12 -10.03
C LEU A 20 -4.79 -4.47 -9.65
N PHE A 21 -5.22 -4.10 -8.44
CA PHE A 21 -6.62 -4.24 -8.05
C PHE A 21 -7.54 -3.37 -8.93
N VAL A 22 -7.17 -2.10 -9.17
CA VAL A 22 -7.96 -1.22 -10.05
C VAL A 22 -8.03 -1.79 -11.47
N ALA A 23 -6.93 -2.34 -11.99
CA ALA A 23 -6.92 -3.00 -13.30
C ALA A 23 -7.82 -4.25 -13.33
N LEU A 24 -7.86 -5.03 -12.25
CA LEU A 24 -8.80 -6.15 -12.10
C LEU A 24 -10.25 -5.66 -12.11
N ALA A 25 -10.56 -4.62 -11.34
CA ALA A 25 -11.89 -4.03 -11.28
C ALA A 25 -12.36 -3.55 -12.67
N GLU A 26 -11.47 -2.89 -13.42
CA GLU A 26 -11.76 -2.47 -14.81
C GLU A 26 -12.01 -3.68 -15.74
N ASN A 27 -11.28 -4.78 -15.59
CA ASN A 27 -11.54 -6.02 -16.36
C ASN A 27 -12.87 -6.68 -15.99
N TRP A 28 -13.33 -6.54 -14.75
CA TRP A 28 -14.66 -7.01 -14.34
C TRP A 28 -15.80 -6.09 -14.78
N GLY A 29 -15.49 -4.94 -15.39
CA GLY A 29 -16.50 -3.93 -15.75
C GLY A 29 -16.94 -3.06 -14.58
N VAL A 30 -16.21 -3.08 -13.46
CA VAL A 30 -16.47 -2.22 -12.31
C VAL A 30 -15.93 -0.82 -12.58
N GLY A 31 -16.69 0.20 -12.19
CA GLY A 31 -16.33 1.60 -12.35
C GLY A 31 -15.18 2.07 -11.46
N ARG A 32 -14.96 3.40 -11.41
CA ARG A 32 -13.79 4.02 -10.75
C ARG A 32 -14.16 4.89 -9.54
N ARG A 33 -15.45 4.96 -9.20
CA ARG A 33 -15.96 5.70 -8.03
C ARG A 33 -15.93 4.81 -6.80
N PHE A 34 -16.01 5.41 -5.62
CA PHE A 34 -16.07 4.63 -4.38
C PHE A 34 -17.29 3.71 -4.35
N GLU A 35 -18.44 4.20 -4.80
CA GLU A 35 -19.70 3.46 -4.80
C GLU A 35 -19.68 2.25 -5.75
N ASP A 36 -18.84 2.31 -6.79
CA ASP A 36 -18.71 1.21 -7.75
C ASP A 36 -18.09 -0.04 -7.09
N TYR A 37 -17.38 0.11 -5.96
CA TYR A 37 -16.78 -1.00 -5.22
C TYR A 37 -17.69 -1.58 -4.12
N ASN A 38 -18.91 -1.08 -3.96
CA ASN A 38 -19.84 -1.51 -2.92
C ASN A 38 -20.11 -3.01 -3.00
N GLY A 39 -19.86 -3.77 -1.93
CA GLY A 39 -20.15 -5.22 -1.88
C GLY A 39 -19.17 -6.13 -2.62
N LEU A 40 -18.21 -5.57 -3.37
CA LEU A 40 -17.26 -6.33 -4.19
C LEU A 40 -16.37 -7.29 -3.38
N GLY A 41 -16.22 -7.05 -2.07
CA GLY A 41 -15.52 -7.93 -1.16
C GLY A 41 -16.19 -9.30 -0.97
N ALA A 42 -17.51 -9.40 -1.12
CA ALA A 42 -18.22 -10.68 -1.07
C ALA A 42 -18.03 -11.48 -2.37
N GLU A 43 -18.02 -10.80 -3.51
CA GLU A 43 -17.93 -11.44 -4.84
C GLU A 43 -16.49 -11.79 -5.25
N LYS A 44 -15.52 -10.92 -4.91
CA LYS A 44 -14.09 -11.07 -5.23
C LYS A 44 -13.20 -10.95 -3.97
N PRO A 45 -13.37 -11.84 -2.97
CA PRO A 45 -12.77 -11.68 -1.64
C PRO A 45 -11.25 -11.59 -1.63
N PHE A 46 -10.57 -12.41 -2.46
CA PHE A 46 -9.11 -12.37 -2.54
C PHE A 46 -8.58 -10.99 -2.95
N ALA A 47 -9.16 -10.40 -3.99
CA ALA A 47 -8.72 -9.10 -4.49
C ALA A 47 -9.05 -7.97 -3.52
N ALA A 48 -10.22 -8.03 -2.88
CA ALA A 48 -10.61 -7.07 -1.85
C ALA A 48 -9.69 -7.12 -0.62
N VAL A 49 -9.28 -8.31 -0.17
CA VAL A 49 -8.30 -8.47 0.92
C VAL A 49 -6.96 -7.87 0.51
N ALA A 50 -6.50 -8.14 -0.71
CA ALA A 50 -5.25 -7.58 -1.22
C ALA A 50 -5.30 -6.04 -1.23
N MET A 51 -6.36 -5.46 -1.81
CA MET A 51 -6.58 -4.01 -1.82
C MET A 51 -6.58 -3.42 -0.42
N THR A 52 -7.29 -4.05 0.51
CA THR A 52 -7.35 -3.60 1.92
C THR A 52 -5.96 -3.58 2.56
N ALA A 53 -5.16 -4.64 2.36
CA ALA A 53 -3.80 -4.72 2.86
C ALA A 53 -2.91 -3.62 2.26
N PHE A 54 -2.99 -3.37 0.95
CA PHE A 54 -2.24 -2.31 0.29
C PHE A 54 -2.63 -0.92 0.81
N LEU A 55 -3.93 -0.62 0.92
CA LEU A 55 -4.42 0.67 1.37
C LEU A 55 -4.06 0.96 2.83
N PHE A 56 -4.21 -0.01 3.73
CA PHE A 56 -3.80 0.16 5.12
C PHE A 56 -2.29 0.26 5.27
N SER A 57 -1.53 -0.41 4.41
CA SER A 57 -0.08 -0.28 4.41
C SER A 57 0.33 1.11 3.89
N LEU A 58 -0.33 1.63 2.84
CA LEU A 58 -0.16 3.01 2.35
C LEU A 58 -0.56 4.04 3.40
N ALA A 59 -1.64 3.80 4.15
CA ALA A 59 -2.04 4.64 5.28
C ALA A 59 -0.99 4.64 6.38
N GLY A 60 -0.25 3.54 6.53
CA GLY A 60 0.72 3.33 7.61
C GLY A 60 0.04 2.89 8.90
N VAL A 61 -0.96 2.00 8.81
CA VAL A 61 -1.59 1.41 10.00
C VAL A 61 -0.63 0.36 10.60
N PRO A 62 -0.28 0.42 11.89
CA PRO A 62 0.42 -0.66 12.57
C PRO A 62 -0.44 -1.94 12.56
N PRO A 63 0.09 -3.15 12.29
CA PRO A 63 1.49 -3.54 12.13
C PRO A 63 1.86 -3.81 10.66
N LEU A 64 1.66 -2.87 9.72
CA LEU A 64 2.00 -3.08 8.30
C LEU A 64 3.38 -2.50 7.93
N GLY A 65 4.03 -3.07 6.91
CA GLY A 65 5.38 -2.67 6.49
C GLY A 65 5.47 -1.18 6.12
N GLY A 66 4.38 -0.60 5.62
CA GLY A 66 4.30 0.82 5.30
C GLY A 66 4.42 1.72 6.52
N PHE A 67 3.94 1.27 7.70
CA PHE A 67 4.12 1.99 8.95
C PHE A 67 5.60 2.06 9.34
N PHE A 68 6.30 0.91 9.38
CA PHE A 68 7.72 0.87 9.73
C PHE A 68 8.55 1.71 8.76
N SER A 69 8.31 1.59 7.46
CA SER A 69 9.03 2.39 6.46
C SER A 69 8.90 3.90 6.68
N LYS A 70 7.70 4.39 7.03
CA LYS A 70 7.47 5.79 7.36
C LYS A 70 8.13 6.18 8.68
N LEU A 71 8.11 5.31 9.68
CA LEU A 71 8.72 5.57 10.99
C LEU A 71 10.23 5.85 10.84
N PHE A 72 10.94 5.00 10.10
CA PHE A 72 12.37 5.20 9.82
C PHE A 72 12.63 6.41 8.90
N LEU A 73 11.75 6.67 7.93
CA LEU A 73 11.83 7.87 7.10
C LEU A 73 11.70 9.15 7.95
N PHE A 74 10.74 9.17 8.88
CA PHE A 74 10.50 10.29 9.77
C PHE A 74 11.63 10.48 10.77
N ALA A 75 12.14 9.39 11.35
CA ALA A 75 13.31 9.44 12.24
C ALA A 75 14.51 10.10 11.53
N GLY A 76 14.85 9.63 10.33
CA GLY A 76 15.96 10.21 9.55
C GLY A 76 15.72 11.69 9.16
N ALA A 77 14.47 12.09 8.92
CA ALA A 77 14.14 13.49 8.64
C ALA A 77 14.27 14.38 9.90
N VAL A 78 13.88 13.89 11.08
CA VAL A 78 14.10 14.59 12.36
C VAL A 78 15.59 14.77 12.64
N GLU A 79 16.38 13.71 12.48
CA GLU A 79 17.84 13.75 12.66
C GLU A 79 18.51 14.75 11.70
N ALA A 80 17.97 14.92 10.50
CA ALA A 80 18.41 15.92 9.53
C ALA A 80 17.90 17.36 9.82
N GLY A 81 17.22 17.59 10.94
CA GLY A 81 16.66 18.91 11.32
C GLY A 81 15.38 19.30 10.56
N LEU A 82 14.78 18.38 9.81
CA LEU A 82 13.60 18.60 8.96
C LEU A 82 12.28 18.23 9.66
N TRP A 83 12.20 18.46 10.97
CA TRP A 83 11.04 18.06 11.78
C TRP A 83 9.70 18.63 11.28
N TRP A 84 9.70 19.83 10.67
CA TRP A 84 8.50 20.44 10.12
C TRP A 84 7.93 19.65 8.93
N LEU A 85 8.78 19.03 8.11
CA LEU A 85 8.35 18.12 7.04
C LEU A 85 7.72 16.86 7.61
N VAL A 86 8.22 16.36 8.74
CA VAL A 86 7.64 15.22 9.44
C VAL A 86 6.23 15.54 9.93
N VAL A 87 6.01 16.72 10.49
CA VAL A 87 4.66 17.17 10.90
C VAL A 87 3.70 17.16 9.70
N ILE A 88 4.10 17.74 8.57
CA ILE A 88 3.30 17.75 7.34
C ILE A 88 3.02 16.31 6.87
N ALA A 89 4.05 15.45 6.86
CA ALA A 89 3.93 14.07 6.41
C ALA A 89 2.99 13.25 7.31
N VAL A 90 3.04 13.45 8.63
CA VAL A 90 2.14 12.81 9.59
C VAL A 90 0.69 13.26 9.37
N ILE A 91 0.46 14.57 9.18
CA ILE A 91 -0.89 15.10 8.88
C ILE A 91 -1.43 14.48 7.57
N ASN A 92 -0.61 14.45 6.52
CA ASN A 92 -1.01 13.85 5.24
C ASN A 92 -1.28 12.35 5.36
N SER A 93 -0.48 11.63 6.18
CA SER A 93 -0.70 10.21 6.46
C SER A 93 -2.03 9.99 7.19
N SER A 94 -2.35 10.81 8.18
CA SER A 94 -3.63 10.75 8.90
C SER A 94 -4.81 11.04 7.99
N LEU A 95 -4.68 12.05 7.11
CA LEU A 95 -5.70 12.35 6.11
C LEU A 95 -5.88 11.20 5.11
N SER A 96 -4.80 10.49 4.78
CA SER A 96 -4.86 9.32 3.89
C SER A 96 -5.69 8.17 4.44
N LEU A 97 -5.64 7.96 5.75
CA LEU A 97 -6.48 6.95 6.39
C LEU A 97 -7.97 7.21 6.16
N PHE A 98 -8.39 8.49 6.13
CA PHE A 98 -9.78 8.85 5.85
C PHE A 98 -10.22 8.41 4.45
N TYR A 99 -9.52 8.79 3.38
CA TYR A 99 -9.96 8.42 2.03
C TYR A 99 -9.69 6.94 1.70
N TYR A 100 -8.66 6.32 2.26
CA TYR A 100 -8.42 4.88 2.10
C TYR A 100 -9.48 4.02 2.81
N SER A 101 -9.89 4.40 4.02
CA SER A 101 -10.96 3.70 4.73
C SER A 101 -12.30 3.76 4.00
N ARG A 102 -12.56 4.79 3.18
CA ARG A 102 -13.77 4.85 2.33
C ARG A 102 -13.80 3.76 1.28
N VAL A 103 -12.66 3.43 0.67
CA VAL A 103 -12.57 2.30 -0.28
C VAL A 103 -12.79 0.98 0.44
N VAL A 104 -12.12 0.78 1.58
CA VAL A 104 -12.29 -0.43 2.40
C VAL A 104 -13.73 -0.58 2.87
N ARG A 105 -14.38 0.54 3.23
CA ARG A 105 -15.80 0.56 3.60
C ARG A 105 -16.69 0.09 2.46
N ALA A 106 -16.51 0.64 1.27
CA ALA A 106 -17.26 0.21 0.08
C ALA A 106 -17.09 -1.30 -0.17
N LEU A 107 -15.85 -1.80 -0.15
CA LEU A 107 -15.58 -3.22 -0.41
C LEU A 107 -16.31 -4.18 0.53
N TRP A 108 -16.39 -3.85 1.83
CA TRP A 108 -16.77 -4.83 2.85
C TRP A 108 -18.08 -4.56 3.59
N PHE A 109 -18.51 -3.29 3.66
CA PHE A 109 -19.60 -2.87 4.55
C PHE A 109 -20.80 -2.27 3.82
N GLU A 110 -20.65 -1.95 2.53
CA GLU A 110 -21.76 -1.52 1.69
C GLU A 110 -22.31 -2.70 0.91
N GLU A 111 -23.59 -2.64 0.58
CA GLU A 111 -24.24 -3.63 -0.27
C GLU A 111 -24.16 -3.20 -1.74
N GLY A 112 -23.92 -4.16 -2.61
CA GLY A 112 -23.87 -4.00 -4.05
C GLY A 112 -23.87 -5.35 -4.73
N GLU A 113 -24.27 -5.36 -6.00
CA GLU A 113 -24.29 -6.55 -6.85
C GLU A 113 -23.77 -6.14 -8.23
N HIS A 114 -22.86 -6.95 -8.77
CA HIS A 114 -22.21 -6.67 -10.05
C HIS A 114 -22.37 -7.82 -11.02
N ASP A 115 -22.60 -7.50 -12.30
CA ASP A 115 -22.43 -8.46 -13.39
C ASP A 115 -20.95 -8.52 -13.78
N LEU A 116 -20.21 -9.38 -13.07
CA LEU A 116 -18.76 -9.41 -13.15
C LEU A 116 -18.25 -10.15 -14.38
N GLY A 117 -17.43 -9.46 -15.18
CA GLY A 117 -16.63 -10.09 -16.22
C GLY A 117 -15.56 -11.06 -15.70
N SER A 118 -14.85 -11.71 -16.62
CA SER A 118 -13.64 -12.47 -16.32
C SER A 118 -12.42 -11.56 -16.27
N ALA A 119 -11.43 -11.86 -15.43
CA ALA A 119 -10.13 -11.19 -15.47
C ALA A 119 -8.99 -12.18 -15.76
N PRO A 120 -7.90 -11.72 -16.41
CA PRO A 120 -6.75 -12.57 -16.70
C PRO A 120 -6.11 -13.15 -15.45
N THR A 121 -5.77 -14.44 -15.47
CA THR A 121 -5.06 -15.12 -14.37
C THR A 121 -3.71 -14.48 -14.06
N ALA A 122 -3.04 -13.91 -15.07
CA ALA A 122 -1.79 -13.17 -14.90
C ALA A 122 -1.94 -11.94 -13.98
N LEU A 123 -3.07 -11.22 -14.03
CA LEU A 123 -3.32 -10.08 -13.13
C LEU A 123 -3.48 -10.54 -11.68
N TYR A 124 -4.19 -11.66 -11.46
CA TYR A 124 -4.30 -12.26 -10.14
C TYR A 124 -2.95 -12.74 -9.59
N ALA A 125 -2.11 -13.35 -10.44
CA ALA A 125 -0.77 -13.77 -10.06
C ALA A 125 0.10 -12.56 -9.67
N ALA A 126 0.07 -11.49 -10.47
CA ALA A 126 0.77 -10.25 -10.16
C ALA A 126 0.27 -9.63 -8.84
N LEU A 127 -1.04 -9.60 -8.61
CA LEU A 127 -1.64 -9.11 -7.37
C LEU A 127 -1.17 -9.95 -6.17
N ALA A 128 -1.16 -11.28 -6.30
CA ALA A 128 -0.69 -12.18 -5.27
C ALA A 128 0.79 -11.95 -4.94
N ILE A 129 1.64 -11.78 -5.96
CA ILE A 129 3.07 -11.46 -5.78
C ILE A 129 3.23 -10.13 -5.05
N ALA A 130 2.49 -9.09 -5.44
CA ALA A 130 2.53 -7.79 -4.78
C ALA A 130 2.07 -7.86 -3.31
N LEU A 131 1.03 -8.65 -3.04
CA LEU A 131 0.51 -8.88 -1.69
C LEU A 131 1.52 -9.62 -0.83
N ILE A 132 2.08 -10.72 -1.34
CA ILE A 132 3.13 -11.50 -0.68
C ILE A 132 4.34 -10.59 -0.39
N GLY A 133 4.79 -9.80 -1.37
CA GLY A 133 5.87 -8.83 -1.17
C GLY A 133 5.55 -7.84 -0.03
N THR A 134 4.37 -7.24 -0.06
CA THR A 134 3.91 -6.29 0.97
C THR A 134 3.86 -6.91 2.37
N VAL A 135 3.40 -8.16 2.48
CA VAL A 135 3.31 -8.88 3.76
C VAL A 135 4.69 -9.35 4.24
N LEU A 136 5.53 -9.89 3.35
CA LEU A 136 6.89 -10.36 3.70
C LEU A 136 7.83 -9.20 4.08
N LEU A 137 7.55 -7.99 3.61
CA LEU A 137 8.26 -6.79 4.03
C LEU A 137 8.08 -6.47 5.52
N LEU A 138 7.12 -7.06 6.22
CA LEU A 138 7.01 -6.90 7.67
C LEU A 138 8.17 -7.52 8.43
N PRO A 139 8.37 -8.86 8.38
CA PRO A 139 9.54 -9.48 8.99
C PRO A 139 10.82 -9.13 8.22
N GLY A 140 10.74 -8.87 6.91
CA GLY A 140 11.88 -8.55 6.06
C GLY A 140 12.33 -7.09 6.09
N PHE A 141 11.71 -6.22 6.90
CA PHE A 141 12.05 -4.80 6.88
C PHE A 141 13.49 -4.52 7.34
N GLY A 142 14.00 -5.28 8.32
CA GLY A 142 15.37 -5.15 8.84
C GLY A 142 16.43 -5.27 7.74
N PRO A 143 16.49 -6.40 7.02
CA PRO A 143 17.41 -6.57 5.89
C PRO A 143 17.26 -5.49 4.81
N VAL A 144 16.04 -5.02 4.54
CA VAL A 144 15.78 -3.97 3.55
C VAL A 144 16.39 -2.63 4.00
N ILE A 145 16.21 -2.23 5.26
CA ILE A 145 16.77 -0.97 5.75
C ILE A 145 18.30 -1.02 5.83
N GLU A 146 18.88 -2.14 6.24
CA GLU A 146 20.33 -2.36 6.28
C GLU A 146 20.93 -2.24 4.87
N THR A 147 20.40 -3.00 3.90
CA THR A 147 20.85 -2.95 2.51
C THR A 147 20.71 -1.54 1.92
N ALA A 148 19.62 -0.84 2.24
CA ALA A 148 19.39 0.52 1.78
C ALA A 148 20.38 1.53 2.39
N GLN A 149 20.81 1.33 3.64
CA GLN A 149 21.83 2.15 4.28
C GLN A 149 23.20 1.90 3.67
N GLU A 150 23.58 0.64 3.43
CA GLU A 150 24.84 0.29 2.76
C GLU A 150 24.92 0.90 1.36
N ALA A 151 23.86 0.75 0.56
CA ALA A 151 23.78 1.33 -0.78
C ALA A 151 23.85 2.86 -0.75
N ALA A 152 23.24 3.51 0.25
CA ALA A 152 23.33 4.95 0.42
C ALA A 152 24.77 5.38 0.74
N THR A 153 25.46 4.69 1.65
CA THR A 153 26.85 5.00 2.01
C THR A 153 27.78 4.86 0.81
N ALA A 154 27.61 3.82 -0.01
CA ALA A 154 28.39 3.59 -1.22
C ALA A 154 28.22 4.70 -2.28
N LEU A 155 27.08 5.40 -2.31
CA LEU A 155 26.81 6.48 -3.26
C LEU A 155 27.57 7.79 -2.91
N PHE A 156 27.94 7.97 -1.64
CA PHE A 156 28.61 9.18 -1.14
C PHE A 156 30.05 8.95 -0.67
N ALA A 157 30.57 7.74 -0.89
CA ALA A 157 31.98 7.40 -0.73
C ALA A 157 32.77 7.84 -1.97
#